data_AF-A0A1A8R0Q1-F1
#
_entry.id   AF-A0A1A8R0Q1-F1
#
_cell.length_a   1.000
_cell.length_b   1.000
_cell.length_c   1.000
_cell.angle_alpha   90.00
_cell.angle_beta   90.00
_cell.angle_gamma   90.00
#
_symmetry.space_group_name_H-M   'P 1'
#
loop_
_entity.id
_entity.type
_entity.pdbx_description
1 polymer ?
#
loop_
_entity_poly.entity_id
_entity_poly.type
_entity_poly.pdbx_seq_one_letter_code
_entity_poly.pdbx_strand_id
1 'polypeptide(L)'
;VLWGEGMGGSLFWKDLISLAHETGFSTPLLVSASHIEVHNTDLKAKAGDIRYASGTYRLFKLPKRSARSGAVVTYKGTVSDFPEQLYFDSSHSFKKDVKVEVNAEMLAILQNSRFCSDFKIQMLDKPESTTQSTDPFCLLDPFLLADRRGASVRQCSKTHS
;
A
#
# COMPACT_ATOMS: atom_id res chain seq x y z
N VAL A 1 -26.71 -12.50 -9.35
CA VAL A 1 -25.38 -12.81 -9.90
C VAL A 1 -24.47 -11.65 -9.53
N LEU A 2 -23.41 -11.88 -8.73
CA LEU A 2 -22.50 -10.84 -8.19
C LEU A 2 -21.34 -10.48 -9.14
N TRP A 3 -21.38 -10.99 -10.37
CA TRP A 3 -20.24 -11.08 -11.28
C TRP A 3 -20.05 -9.86 -12.20
N GLY A 4 -21.00 -8.92 -12.24
CA GLY A 4 -20.94 -7.77 -13.15
C GLY A 4 -20.29 -6.50 -12.58
N GLU A 5 -20.09 -6.43 -11.26
CA GLU A 5 -19.69 -5.19 -10.57
C GLU A 5 -18.30 -5.26 -9.90
N GLY A 6 -17.54 -6.33 -10.15
CA GLY A 6 -16.25 -6.57 -9.49
C GLY A 6 -16.34 -7.02 -8.04
N MET A 7 -17.52 -6.98 -7.41
CA MET A 7 -17.72 -7.40 -6.02
C MET A 7 -17.54 -8.91 -5.80
N GLY A 8 -18.08 -9.74 -6.71
CA GLY A 8 -17.96 -11.21 -6.61
C GLY A 8 -16.56 -11.77 -6.83
N GLY A 9 -15.63 -10.96 -7.37
CA GLY A 9 -14.23 -11.31 -7.54
C GLY A 9 -13.29 -10.52 -6.62
N SER A 10 -13.84 -9.83 -5.62
CA SER A 10 -13.02 -9.09 -4.66
C SER A 10 -12.23 -10.04 -3.77
N LEU A 11 -10.99 -9.67 -3.47
CA LEU A 11 -10.12 -10.43 -2.58
C LEU A 11 -10.28 -9.94 -1.15
N PHE A 12 -10.19 -10.87 -0.20
CA PHE A 12 -9.92 -10.48 1.18
C PHE A 12 -8.52 -9.84 1.25
N TRP A 13 -8.41 -8.68 1.89
CA TRP A 13 -7.17 -7.88 1.82
C TRP A 13 -5.95 -8.59 2.42
N LYS A 14 -6.16 -9.50 3.39
CA LYS A 14 -5.06 -10.32 3.92
C LYS A 14 -4.57 -11.36 2.91
N ASP A 15 -5.47 -11.92 2.10
CA ASP A 15 -5.10 -12.87 1.05
C ASP A 15 -4.28 -12.20 -0.05
N LEU A 16 -4.54 -10.92 -0.34
CA LEU A 16 -3.69 -10.13 -1.25
C LEU A 16 -2.24 -10.06 -0.77
N ILE A 17 -2.01 -9.95 0.55
CA ILE A 17 -0.66 -9.87 1.11
C ILE A 17 0.07 -11.21 0.94
N SER A 18 -0.60 -12.31 1.29
CA SER A 18 -0.05 -13.66 1.09
C SER A 18 0.27 -13.94 -0.37
N LEU A 19 -0.66 -13.61 -1.28
CA LEU A 19 -0.49 -13.82 -2.72
C LEU A 19 0.66 -12.99 -3.31
N ALA A 20 0.84 -11.76 -2.84
CA ALA A 20 1.96 -10.91 -3.27
C ALA A 20 3.31 -11.56 -2.92
N HIS A 21 3.46 -12.09 -1.71
CA HIS A 21 4.68 -12.76 -1.28
C HIS A 21 4.93 -14.06 -2.05
N GLU A 22 3.91 -14.90 -2.23
CA GLU A 22 4.00 -16.16 -2.97
C GLU A 22 4.44 -15.95 -4.44
N THR A 23 4.04 -14.83 -5.04
CA THR A 23 4.38 -14.49 -6.42
C THR A 23 5.69 -13.70 -6.55
N GLY A 24 6.36 -13.39 -5.44
CA GLY A 24 7.67 -12.73 -5.39
C GLY A 24 7.63 -11.20 -5.45
N PHE A 25 6.51 -10.58 -5.09
CA PHE A 25 6.43 -9.15 -4.83
C PHE A 25 6.79 -8.82 -3.38
N SER A 26 7.12 -7.56 -3.14
CA SER A 26 7.19 -6.98 -1.80
C SER A 26 5.86 -7.11 -1.07
N THR A 27 5.89 -6.87 0.23
CA THR A 27 4.70 -6.48 0.99
C THR A 27 3.97 -5.37 0.22
N PRO A 28 2.65 -5.50 -0.07
CA PRO A 28 1.89 -4.46 -0.74
C PRO A 28 1.93 -3.15 0.05
N LEU A 29 2.15 -2.02 -0.62
CA LEU A 29 2.12 -0.71 0.01
C LEU A 29 0.80 -0.01 -0.30
N LEU A 30 -0.04 0.17 0.72
CA LEU A 30 -1.35 0.80 0.57
C LEU A 30 -1.21 2.33 0.43
N VAL A 31 -1.68 2.90 -0.68
CA VAL A 31 -1.54 4.34 -1.02
C VAL A 31 -2.80 5.13 -0.66
N SER A 32 -3.96 4.58 -0.98
CA SER A 32 -5.26 5.19 -0.76
C SER A 32 -6.32 4.12 -0.59
N ALA A 33 -7.33 4.42 0.20
CA ALA A 33 -8.51 3.58 0.30
C ALA A 33 -9.78 4.42 0.47
N SER A 34 -10.90 3.84 0.10
CA SER A 34 -12.25 4.38 0.32
C SER A 34 -13.24 3.25 0.56
N HIS A 35 -14.26 3.48 1.37
CA HIS A 35 -15.38 2.54 1.48
C HIS A 35 -16.15 2.46 0.16
N ILE A 36 -16.68 1.27 -0.14
CA ILE A 36 -17.62 1.06 -1.24
C ILE A 36 -18.99 0.82 -0.64
N GLU A 37 -19.89 1.78 -0.86
CA GLU A 37 -21.29 1.64 -0.47
C GLU A 37 -22.05 0.91 -1.58
N VAL A 38 -22.46 -0.33 -1.28
CA VAL A 38 -23.39 -1.08 -2.12
C VAL A 38 -24.77 -0.46 -1.92
N HIS A 39 -25.43 0.07 -2.95
CA HIS A 39 -26.79 0.61 -2.82
C HIS A 39 -27.88 -0.35 -3.31
N ASN A 40 -27.53 -1.31 -4.16
CA ASN A 40 -28.46 -2.30 -4.68
C ASN A 40 -28.91 -3.28 -3.58
N THR A 41 -30.21 -3.29 -3.28
CA THR A 41 -30.80 -4.09 -2.20
C THR A 41 -30.67 -5.60 -2.41
N ASP A 42 -30.73 -6.07 -3.65
CA ASP A 42 -30.60 -7.49 -3.98
C ASP A 42 -29.15 -7.96 -3.82
N LEU A 43 -28.19 -7.08 -4.11
CA LEU A 43 -26.77 -7.33 -3.87
C LEU A 43 -26.45 -7.27 -2.37
N LYS A 44 -27.03 -6.33 -1.62
CA LYS A 44 -26.92 -6.29 -0.15
C LYS A 44 -27.43 -7.58 0.49
N ALA A 45 -28.62 -8.05 0.09
CA ALA A 45 -29.21 -9.28 0.62
C ALA A 45 -28.32 -10.51 0.36
N LYS A 46 -27.60 -10.54 -0.76
CA LYS A 46 -26.66 -11.63 -1.11
C LYS A 46 -25.30 -11.50 -0.44
N ALA A 47 -24.82 -10.26 -0.24
CA ALA A 47 -23.53 -9.98 0.39
C ALA A 47 -23.56 -10.14 1.92
N GLY A 48 -24.74 -10.06 2.55
CA GLY A 48 -24.85 -10.14 4.01
C GLY A 48 -24.04 -9.02 4.69
N ASP A 49 -23.24 -9.38 5.68
CA ASP A 49 -22.41 -8.45 6.46
C ASP A 49 -21.04 -8.14 5.81
N ILE A 50 -20.82 -8.56 4.56
CA ILE A 50 -19.58 -8.27 3.85
C ILE A 50 -19.49 -6.77 3.57
N ARG A 51 -18.39 -6.16 3.99
CA ARG A 51 -18.03 -4.78 3.68
C ARG A 51 -17.01 -4.76 2.56
N TYR A 52 -17.08 -3.74 1.71
CA TYR A 52 -16.20 -3.56 0.56
C TYR A 52 -15.41 -2.26 0.70
N ALA A 53 -14.15 -2.29 0.29
CA ALA A 53 -13.31 -1.11 0.16
C ALA A 53 -12.57 -1.15 -1.18
N SER A 54 -12.37 0.02 -1.76
CA SER A 54 -11.45 0.21 -2.88
C SER A 54 -10.09 0.59 -2.30
N GLY A 55 -9.05 -0.17 -2.65
CA GLY A 55 -7.67 0.08 -2.19
C GLY A 55 -6.72 0.19 -3.37
N THR A 56 -5.93 1.26 -3.41
CA THR A 56 -4.82 1.41 -4.36
C THR A 56 -3.54 0.94 -3.68
N TYR A 57 -2.97 -0.15 -4.18
CA TYR A 57 -1.71 -0.71 -3.67
C TYR A 57 -0.58 -0.54 -4.69
N ARG A 58 0.66 -0.42 -4.18
CA ARG A 58 1.89 -0.55 -4.97
C ARG A 58 2.57 -1.86 -4.59
N LEU A 59 2.84 -2.71 -5.56
CA LEU A 59 3.60 -3.95 -5.39
C LEU A 59 4.89 -3.84 -6.20
N PHE A 60 6.03 -4.03 -5.55
CA PHE A 60 7.34 -3.95 -6.20
C PHE A 60 7.90 -5.36 -6.37
N LYS A 61 8.35 -5.69 -7.58
CA LYS A 61 9.04 -6.96 -7.80
C LYS A 61 10.44 -6.85 -7.22
N LEU A 62 10.77 -7.69 -6.24
CA LEU A 62 12.07 -7.68 -5.58
C LEU A 62 12.92 -8.89 -6.01
N PRO A 63 14.25 -8.74 -6.08
CA PRO A 63 15.13 -9.89 -6.26
C PRO A 63 15.04 -10.81 -5.02
N LYS A 64 15.20 -12.12 -5.22
CA LYS A 64 15.11 -13.14 -4.14
C LYS A 64 16.07 -12.90 -2.96
N ARG A 65 17.11 -12.10 -3.17
CA ARG A 65 18.08 -11.69 -2.14
C ARG A 65 17.98 -10.18 -1.98
N SER A 66 17.24 -9.73 -0.97
CA SER A 66 17.08 -8.33 -0.59
C SER A 66 18.14 -7.87 0.41
N ALA A 67 18.15 -6.57 0.71
CA ALA A 67 18.97 -6.00 1.77
C ALA A 67 18.71 -6.71 3.11
N ARG A 68 19.75 -6.81 3.94
CA ARG A 68 19.68 -7.49 5.25
C ARG A 68 19.64 -6.53 6.44
N SER A 69 19.73 -5.24 6.16
CA SER A 69 19.72 -4.16 7.14
C SER A 69 19.00 -2.96 6.56
N GLY A 70 18.42 -2.15 7.45
CA GLY A 70 17.90 -0.85 7.09
C GLY A 70 18.99 0.14 6.65
N ALA A 71 18.54 1.33 6.28
CA ALA A 71 19.39 2.45 5.90
C ALA A 71 18.75 3.77 6.29
N VAL A 72 19.56 4.82 6.32
CA VAL A 72 19.09 6.19 6.32
C VAL A 72 19.01 6.68 4.88
N VAL A 73 17.84 7.11 4.44
CA VAL A 73 17.62 7.65 3.10
C VAL A 73 17.31 9.15 3.15
N THR A 74 17.65 9.86 2.09
CA THR A 74 17.33 11.28 1.92
C THR A 74 16.80 11.51 0.52
N TYR A 75 15.56 12.00 0.42
CA TYR A 75 14.94 12.33 -0.85
C TYR A 75 15.57 13.59 -1.46
N LYS A 76 15.91 13.56 -2.74
CA LYS A 76 16.60 14.64 -3.45
C LYS A 76 15.67 15.71 -4.02
N GLY A 77 14.35 15.47 -4.04
CA GLY A 77 13.41 16.39 -4.66
C GLY A 77 13.39 16.36 -6.19
N THR A 78 13.80 15.23 -6.78
CA THR A 78 14.00 15.09 -8.24
C THR A 78 12.80 14.49 -8.99
N VAL A 79 11.76 14.03 -8.28
CA VAL A 79 10.51 13.63 -8.93
C VAL A 79 9.70 14.89 -9.25
N SER A 80 9.42 15.12 -10.53
CA SER A 80 8.88 16.39 -11.06
C SER A 80 7.62 16.91 -10.36
N ASP A 81 6.67 16.02 -10.06
CA ASP A 81 5.40 16.39 -9.41
C ASP A 81 5.52 16.49 -7.88
N PHE A 82 6.67 16.10 -7.32
CA PHE A 82 6.90 15.98 -5.88
C PHE A 82 8.25 16.60 -5.46
N PRO A 83 8.59 17.85 -5.85
CA PRO A 83 9.91 18.41 -5.57
C PRO A 83 10.20 18.57 -4.07
N GLU A 84 9.18 18.89 -3.27
CA GLU A 84 9.34 19.15 -1.83
C GLU A 84 9.11 17.92 -0.95
N GLN A 85 8.18 17.06 -1.32
CA GLN A 85 7.84 15.87 -0.55
C GLN A 85 7.23 14.80 -1.45
N LEU A 86 7.79 13.59 -1.37
CA LEU A 86 7.26 12.42 -2.04
C LEU A 86 6.31 11.67 -1.10
N TYR A 87 5.03 11.61 -1.46
CA TYR A 87 4.05 10.74 -0.81
C TYR A 87 4.15 9.34 -1.43
N PHE A 88 4.85 8.43 -0.74
CA PHE A 88 5.18 7.12 -1.29
C PHE A 88 4.03 6.14 -1.12
N ASP A 89 3.46 6.08 0.07
CA ASP A 89 2.25 5.33 0.41
C ASP A 89 1.56 5.99 1.62
N SER A 90 0.60 5.31 2.25
CA SER A 90 -0.15 5.83 3.40
C SER A 90 0.66 5.97 4.69
N SER A 91 1.82 5.31 4.78
CA SER A 91 2.69 5.24 5.95
C SER A 91 4.05 5.90 5.72
N HIS A 92 4.48 6.06 4.47
CA HIS A 92 5.77 6.60 4.12
C HIS A 92 5.64 7.88 3.29
N SER A 93 6.27 8.94 3.80
CA SER A 93 6.50 10.17 3.04
C SER A 93 7.93 10.65 3.25
N PHE A 94 8.54 11.18 2.20
CA PHE A 94 9.93 11.61 2.22
C PHE A 94 10.02 13.08 1.84
N LYS A 95 10.29 13.93 2.82
CA LYS A 95 10.54 15.35 2.60
C LYS A 95 11.95 15.54 2.04
N LYS A 96 12.08 16.46 1.07
CA LYS A 96 13.37 16.78 0.44
C LYS A 96 14.40 17.17 1.50
N ASP A 97 15.61 16.65 1.34
CA ASP A 97 16.77 16.90 2.20
C ASP A 97 16.60 16.49 3.68
N VAL A 98 15.54 15.74 4.02
CA VAL A 98 15.33 15.18 5.36
C VAL A 98 15.79 13.71 5.39
N LYS A 99 16.56 13.35 6.42
CA LYS A 99 16.97 11.98 6.69
C LYS A 99 15.83 11.17 7.30
N VAL A 100 15.54 10.01 6.74
CA VAL A 100 14.53 9.07 7.22
C VAL A 100 15.16 7.69 7.31
N GLU A 101 15.02 7.03 8.46
CA GLU A 101 15.41 5.63 8.61
C GLU A 101 14.34 4.74 7.97
N VAL A 102 14.78 3.77 7.17
CA VAL A 102 13.92 2.80 6.50
C VAL A 102 14.42 1.39 6.79
N ASN A 103 13.48 0.45 6.93
CA ASN A 103 13.80 -0.96 7.11
C ASN A 103 14.41 -1.58 5.84
N ALA A 104 14.89 -2.82 5.97
CA ALA A 104 15.50 -3.54 4.86
C ALA A 104 14.59 -3.70 3.62
N GLU A 105 13.28 -3.90 3.80
CA GLU A 105 12.35 -4.07 2.67
C GLU A 105 12.13 -2.77 1.91
N MET A 106 11.86 -1.65 2.60
CA MET A 106 11.72 -0.35 1.97
C MET A 106 13.01 0.10 1.28
N LEU A 107 14.18 -0.18 1.88
CA LEU A 107 15.46 0.02 1.23
C LEU A 107 15.56 -0.77 -0.09
N ALA A 108 15.19 -2.06 -0.07
CA ALA A 108 15.21 -2.89 -1.26
C ALA A 108 14.25 -2.34 -2.34
N ILE A 109 13.06 -1.86 -1.97
CA ILE A 109 12.10 -1.22 -2.87
C ILE A 109 12.71 0.04 -3.51
N LEU A 110 13.30 0.93 -2.73
CA LEU A 110 13.91 2.16 -3.24
C LEU A 110 15.06 1.87 -4.19
N GLN A 111 15.93 0.90 -3.87
CA GLN A 111 17.07 0.52 -4.70
C GLN A 111 16.68 -0.19 -6.00
N ASN A 112 15.62 -0.99 -6.00
CA ASN A 112 15.22 -1.83 -7.14
C ASN A 112 14.06 -1.24 -7.96
N SER A 113 13.75 0.04 -7.77
CA SER A 113 12.71 0.73 -8.52
C SER A 113 13.25 1.98 -9.21
N ARG A 114 12.40 2.62 -10.02
CA ARG A 114 12.71 3.90 -10.68
C ARG A 114 13.11 5.01 -9.71
N PHE A 115 12.81 4.87 -8.42
CA PHE A 115 13.09 5.87 -7.40
C PHE A 115 14.56 5.85 -6.92
N CYS A 116 15.37 4.86 -7.30
CA CYS A 116 16.74 4.72 -6.82
C CYS A 116 17.57 6.01 -7.03
N SER A 117 17.46 6.63 -8.20
CA SER A 117 18.15 7.88 -8.51
C SER A 117 17.68 9.07 -7.70
N ASP A 118 16.47 9.01 -7.11
CA ASP A 118 15.85 10.11 -6.37
C ASP A 118 16.25 10.14 -4.88
N PHE A 119 16.99 9.13 -4.41
CA PHE A 119 17.41 9.03 -3.01
C PHE A 119 18.93 9.01 -2.86
N LYS A 120 19.42 9.63 -1.78
CA LYS A 120 20.75 9.37 -1.23
C LYS A 120 20.59 8.31 -0.16
N ILE A 121 21.40 7.26 -0.19
CA ILE A 121 21.29 6.10 0.70
C ILE A 121 22.56 6.01 1.54
N GLN A 122 22.40 5.93 2.86
CA GLN A 122 23.46 5.69 3.84
C GLN A 122 23.14 4.40 4.58
N MET A 123 23.90 3.34 4.34
CA MET A 123 23.69 2.04 4.99
C MET A 123 23.88 2.15 6.51
N LEU A 124 23.08 1.43 7.28
CA LEU A 124 23.27 1.32 8.73
C LEU A 124 24.20 0.13 9.02
N ASP A 125 25.30 0.37 9.74
CA ASP A 125 26.30 -0.67 10.06
C ASP A 125 25.88 -1.62 11.21
N LYS A 126 24.63 -1.53 11.69
CA LYS A 126 24.12 -2.30 12.82
C LYS A 126 22.99 -3.24 12.39
N PRO A 127 22.97 -4.52 12.82
CA PRO A 127 21.80 -5.37 12.66
C PRO A 127 20.59 -4.75 13.37
N GLU A 128 19.42 -4.77 12.73
CA GLU A 128 18.21 -4.06 13.17
C GLU A 128 17.89 -4.33 14.65
N SER A 129 17.79 -3.26 15.45
CA SER A 129 17.06 -3.35 16.72
C SER A 129 15.58 -3.20 16.41
N THR A 130 14.83 -4.28 16.54
CA THR A 130 13.38 -4.31 16.35
C THR A 130 12.70 -3.41 17.38
N THR A 131 12.42 -2.16 17.04
CA THR A 131 11.35 -1.40 17.70
C THR A 131 10.10 -1.52 16.82
N GLN A 132 9.24 -2.48 17.15
CA GLN A 132 7.88 -2.53 16.67
C GLN A 132 6.94 -2.13 17.81
N SER A 133 6.01 -1.21 17.55
CA SER A 133 4.80 -1.11 18.36
C SER A 133 3.53 -0.90 17.53
N THR A 134 3.58 -1.16 16.22
CA THR A 134 2.39 -1.20 15.38
C THR A 134 2.40 -2.51 14.60
N ASP A 135 1.32 -3.27 14.67
CA ASP A 135 1.08 -4.42 13.79
C ASP A 135 1.31 -3.97 12.34
N PRO A 136 2.34 -4.50 11.63
CA PRO A 136 2.69 -4.03 10.29
C PRO A 136 1.55 -4.23 9.29
N PHE A 137 0.62 -5.15 9.56
CA PHE A 137 -0.55 -5.37 8.72
C PHE A 137 -1.69 -4.39 8.98
N CYS A 138 -1.73 -3.73 10.15
CA CYS A 138 -2.72 -2.69 10.44
C CYS A 138 -2.60 -1.51 9.46
N LEU A 139 -1.38 -1.20 9.01
CA LEU A 139 -1.13 -0.15 8.03
C LEU A 139 -1.55 -0.54 6.60
N LEU A 140 -1.84 -1.82 6.37
CA LEU A 140 -2.29 -2.35 5.08
C LEU A 140 -3.80 -2.57 5.03
N ASP A 141 -4.51 -2.35 6.13
CA ASP A 141 -5.96 -2.50 6.17
C ASP A 141 -6.64 -1.34 5.40
N PRO A 142 -7.30 -1.61 4.26
CA PRO A 142 -7.94 -0.58 3.46
C PRO A 142 -9.14 0.05 4.17
N PHE A 143 -9.79 -0.66 5.09
CA PHE A 143 -10.91 -0.12 5.86
C PHE A 143 -10.42 0.90 6.88
N LEU A 144 -9.34 0.59 7.62
CA LEU A 144 -8.75 1.53 8.58
C LEU A 144 -8.23 2.80 7.89
N LEU A 145 -7.63 2.67 6.70
CA LEU A 145 -7.21 3.84 5.94
C LEU A 145 -8.39 4.65 5.40
N ALA A 146 -9.45 3.99 4.93
CA ALA A 146 -10.67 4.65 4.48
C ALA A 146 -11.34 5.43 5.64
N ASP A 147 -11.41 4.84 6.83
CA ASP A 147 -11.92 5.46 8.05
C ASP A 147 -11.10 6.70 8.42
N ARG A 148 -9.77 6.59 8.45
CA ARG A 148 -8.87 7.72 8.78
C ARG A 148 -9.04 8.90 7.81
N ARG A 149 -9.34 8.63 6.54
CA ARG A 149 -9.48 9.66 5.50
C ARG A 149 -10.91 10.17 5.33
N GLY A 150 -11.91 9.53 5.93
CA GLY A 150 -13.33 9.86 5.74
C GLY A 150 -13.81 9.71 4.29
N ALA A 151 -13.19 8.83 3.50
CA ALA A 151 -13.44 8.69 2.07
C ALA A 151 -14.45 7.56 1.76
N SER A 152 -15.50 7.87 1.00
CA SER A 152 -16.48 6.90 0.48
C SER A 152 -16.69 7.10 -1.02
N VAL A 153 -16.81 5.99 -1.77
CA VAL A 153 -17.15 5.97 -3.19
C VAL A 153 -18.48 5.23 -3.37
N ARG A 154 -19.42 5.87 -4.06
CA ARG A 154 -20.71 5.28 -4.41
C ARG A 154 -20.55 4.42 -5.65
N GLN A 155 -20.99 3.16 -5.58
CA GLN A 155 -21.12 2.32 -6.77
C GLN A 155 -22.60 2.17 -7.12
N CYS A 156 -22.99 2.73 -8.27
CA CYS A 156 -24.33 2.55 -8.85
C CYS A 156 -24.28 1.46 -9.91
N SER A 157 -25.19 0.50 -9.79
CA SER A 157 -25.36 -0.59 -10.75
C SER A 157 -25.79 -0.06 -12.11
N LYS A 158 -25.16 -0.54 -13.19
CA LYS A 158 -25.75 -0.40 -14.54
C LYS A 158 -27.03 -1.23 -14.55
N THR A 159 -28.19 -0.57 -14.59
CA THR A 159 -29.46 -1.21 -14.92
C THR A 159 -29.36 -1.76 -16.33
N HIS A 160 -29.41 -3.08 -16.46
CA HIS A 160 -29.73 -3.70 -17.74
C HIS A 160 -31.22 -3.44 -17.99
N SER A 161 -31.52 -2.52 -18.91
CA SER A 161 -32.83 -2.43 -19.54
C SER A 161 -33.03 -3.57 -20.54
#